data_AF-E3K3Y0-F1
#
_entry.id   AF-E3K3Y0-F1
#
_cell.length_a   1.000
_cell.length_b   1.000
_cell.length_c   1.000
_cell.angle_alpha   90.00
_cell.angle_beta   90.00
_cell.angle_gamma   90.00
#
_symmetry.space_group_name_H-M   'P 1'
#
loop_
_entity.id
_entity.type
_entity.pdbx_description
1 polymer ?
#
loop_
_entity_poly.entity_id
_entity_poly.type
_entity_poly.pdbx_seq_one_letter_code
_entity_poly.pdbx_strand_id
1 'polypeptide(L)'
;MTTEVVRKSKILLSNENYTLWLLPMEAKLYKLKTLNIVTGAATCPDPKKDKDNFKLYNKLNKDAYTEIVQYLNQEVLAYVSSALPTTDKFNGYKLWQLLKANFAGNDLTSKTTALKKFLAVDYDSFSSFLPLIRSANQKIILSCLALEDQTSLPKIN
;
A
#
# COMPACT_ATOMS: atom_id res chain seq x y z
N MET A 1 -35.91 19.78 -10.10
CA MET A 1 -34.72 19.07 -10.61
C MET A 1 -33.68 19.02 -9.51
N THR A 2 -33.58 17.89 -8.82
CA THR A 2 -32.55 17.62 -7.82
C THR A 2 -31.30 17.18 -8.55
N THR A 3 -30.26 18.01 -8.53
CA THR A 3 -28.93 17.60 -8.98
C THR A 3 -28.42 16.54 -8.00
N GLU A 4 -28.44 15.27 -8.43
CA GLU A 4 -27.66 14.23 -7.78
C GLU A 4 -26.19 14.64 -7.82
N VAL A 5 -25.72 15.26 -6.74
CA VAL A 5 -24.29 15.39 -6.47
C VAL A 5 -23.79 13.98 -6.23
N VAL A 6 -23.38 13.30 -7.30
CA VAL A 6 -22.56 12.09 -7.22
C VAL A 6 -21.28 12.51 -6.51
N ARG A 7 -21.28 12.47 -5.17
CA ARG A 7 -20.07 12.60 -4.37
C ARG A 7 -19.17 11.44 -4.78
N LYS A 8 -18.21 11.69 -5.68
CA LYS A 8 -17.06 10.80 -5.84
C LYS A 8 -16.34 10.78 -4.50
N SER A 9 -16.67 9.83 -3.64
CA SER A 9 -16.01 9.62 -2.37
C SER A 9 -14.56 9.31 -2.66
N LYS A 10 -13.69 10.27 -2.35
CA LYS A 10 -12.24 10.11 -2.43
C LYS A 10 -11.82 9.12 -1.35
N ILE A 11 -11.32 7.95 -1.73
CA ILE A 11 -10.72 7.00 -0.78
C ILE A 11 -9.39 7.60 -0.34
N LEU A 12 -9.31 8.02 0.93
CA LEU A 12 -8.07 8.47 1.56
C LEU A 12 -7.40 7.29 2.25
N LEU A 13 -6.08 7.17 2.14
CA LEU A 13 -5.31 6.15 2.83
C LEU A 13 -5.45 6.34 4.34
N SER A 14 -5.78 5.25 5.02
CA SER A 14 -5.78 5.10 6.47
C SER A 14 -5.05 3.80 6.85
N ASN A 15 -4.93 3.56 8.16
CA ASN A 15 -4.28 2.36 8.70
C ASN A 15 -4.99 1.05 8.33
N GLU A 16 -6.22 1.11 7.80
CA GLU A 16 -7.09 -0.07 7.65
C GLU A 16 -7.45 -0.38 6.19
N ASN A 17 -7.15 0.51 5.25
CA ASN A 17 -7.72 0.46 3.91
C ASN A 17 -6.68 0.43 2.79
N TYR A 18 -5.42 0.09 3.07
CA TYR A 18 -4.34 0.14 2.08
C TYR A 18 -4.68 -0.56 0.77
N THR A 19 -5.25 -1.77 0.79
CA THR A 19 -5.64 -2.50 -0.42
C THR A 19 -6.75 -1.79 -1.21
N LEU A 20 -7.73 -1.22 -0.51
CA LEU A 20 -8.83 -0.47 -1.13
C LEU A 20 -8.36 0.88 -1.70
N TRP A 21 -7.35 1.49 -1.08
CA TRP A 21 -6.72 2.71 -1.54
C TRP A 21 -5.74 2.47 -2.71
N LEU A 22 -5.02 1.35 -2.69
CA LEU A 22 -3.95 1.02 -3.64
C LEU A 22 -4.47 1.02 -5.08
N LEU A 23 -5.51 0.24 -5.36
CA LEU A 23 -6.04 0.06 -6.71
C LEU A 23 -6.44 1.39 -7.40
N PRO A 24 -7.28 2.27 -6.80
CA PRO A 24 -7.61 3.55 -7.42
C PRO A 24 -6.42 4.50 -7.49
N MET A 25 -5.44 4.40 -6.57
CA MET A 25 -4.23 5.21 -6.62
C MET A 25 -3.32 4.79 -7.77
N GLU A 26 -3.10 3.49 -7.97
CA GLU A 26 -2.33 2.96 -9.10
C GLU A 26 -2.94 3.38 -10.45
N ALA A 27 -4.26 3.32 -10.57
CA ALA A 27 -4.97 3.78 -11.78
C ALA A 27 -4.73 5.29 -12.06
N LYS A 28 -4.68 6.13 -11.01
CA LYS A 28 -4.38 7.56 -11.15
C LYS A 28 -2.93 7.78 -11.59
N LEU A 29 -1.98 7.10 -10.96
CA LEU A 29 -0.56 7.20 -11.32
C LEU A 29 -0.28 6.66 -12.72
N TYR A 30 -0.99 5.61 -13.14
CA TYR A 30 -0.94 5.11 -14.50
C TYR A 30 -1.40 6.17 -15.51
N LYS A 31 -2.54 6.81 -15.24
CA LYS A 31 -3.06 7.92 -16.08
C LYS A 31 -2.07 9.09 -16.17
N LEU A 32 -1.33 9.37 -15.09
CA LEU A 32 -0.28 10.40 -15.05
C LEU A 32 1.05 9.94 -15.66
N LYS A 33 1.17 8.68 -16.10
CA LYS A 33 2.42 8.07 -16.58
C LYS A 33 3.54 8.04 -15.55
N THR A 34 3.18 8.03 -14.25
CA THR A 34 4.12 8.05 -13.13
C THR A 34 4.21 6.72 -12.37
N LEU A 35 3.32 5.76 -12.67
CA LEU A 35 3.27 4.47 -11.96
C LEU A 35 4.62 3.74 -11.97
N ASN A 36 5.24 3.61 -13.15
CA ASN A 36 6.52 2.91 -13.30
C ASN A 36 7.66 3.59 -12.52
N ILE A 37 7.58 4.91 -12.30
CA ILE A 37 8.55 5.65 -11.51
C ILE A 37 8.41 5.26 -10.05
N VAL A 38 7.19 5.33 -9.48
CA VAL A 38 6.98 5.09 -8.05
C VAL A 38 7.15 3.62 -7.65
N THR A 39 6.88 2.69 -8.57
CA THR A 39 7.12 1.26 -8.35
C THR A 39 8.58 0.87 -8.51
N GLY A 40 9.41 1.75 -9.07
CA GLY A 40 10.82 1.48 -9.35
C GLY A 40 11.06 0.68 -10.63
N ALA A 41 10.03 0.42 -11.45
CA ALA A 41 10.18 -0.23 -12.74
C ALA A 41 10.93 0.65 -13.76
N ALA A 42 10.84 1.98 -13.63
CA ALA A 42 11.60 2.94 -14.41
C ALA A 42 12.86 3.39 -13.66
N THR A 43 14.02 3.13 -14.23
CA THR A 43 15.31 3.59 -13.71
C THR A 43 15.47 5.09 -13.91
N CYS A 44 16.02 5.79 -12.90
CA CYS A 44 16.36 7.20 -13.02
C CYS A 44 17.47 7.39 -14.08
N PRO A 45 17.26 8.25 -15.11
CA PRO A 45 18.27 8.51 -16.12
C PRO A 45 19.52 9.19 -15.56
N ASP A 46 20.68 8.96 -16.19
CA ASP A 46 21.93 9.64 -15.80
C ASP A 46 21.88 11.12 -16.25
N PRO A 47 21.99 12.09 -15.32
CA PRO A 47 21.89 13.52 -15.66
C PRO A 47 22.98 14.03 -16.60
N LYS A 48 24.11 13.30 -16.73
CA LYS A 48 25.22 13.65 -17.63
C LYS A 48 25.02 13.08 -19.03
N LYS A 49 24.36 11.93 -19.16
CA LYS A 49 24.17 11.22 -20.44
C LYS A 49 22.85 11.58 -21.10
N ASP A 50 21.81 11.83 -20.31
CA ASP A 50 20.46 12.06 -20.80
C ASP A 50 19.72 13.09 -19.94
N LYS A 51 20.12 14.35 -20.14
CA LYS A 51 19.67 15.49 -19.34
C LYS A 51 18.16 15.74 -19.47
N ASP A 52 17.59 15.53 -20.65
CA ASP A 52 16.18 15.83 -20.91
C ASP A 52 15.27 14.77 -20.29
N ASN A 53 15.60 13.48 -20.41
CA ASN A 53 14.85 12.44 -19.72
C ASN A 53 15.04 12.51 -18.20
N PHE A 54 16.22 12.91 -17.70
CA PHE A 54 16.41 13.15 -16.26
C PHE A 54 15.48 14.26 -15.74
N LYS A 55 15.36 15.37 -16.47
CA LYS A 55 14.44 16.46 -16.10
C LYS A 55 12.98 15.99 -16.13
N LEU A 56 12.58 15.26 -17.18
CA LEU A 56 11.24 14.72 -17.31
C LEU A 56 10.93 13.73 -16.18
N TYR A 57 11.85 12.82 -15.87
CA TYR A 57 11.74 11.87 -14.76
C TYR A 57 11.51 12.60 -13.44
N ASN A 58 12.33 13.61 -13.14
CA ASN A 58 12.19 14.38 -11.90
C ASN A 58 10.86 15.15 -11.82
N LYS A 59 10.37 15.68 -12.93
CA LYS A 59 9.06 16.32 -12.98
C LYS A 59 7.95 15.31 -12.67
N LEU A 60 7.93 14.19 -13.39
CA LEU A 60 6.95 13.12 -13.19
C LEU A 60 7.00 12.54 -11.77
N ASN A 61 8.19 12.39 -11.18
CA ASN A 61 8.35 11.94 -9.80
C ASN A 61 7.74 12.94 -8.78
N LYS A 62 7.88 14.25 -9.02
CA LYS A 62 7.24 15.29 -8.20
C LYS A 62 5.73 15.35 -8.40
N ASP A 63 5.26 15.15 -9.62
CA ASP A 63 3.83 15.08 -9.94
C ASP A 63 3.18 13.88 -9.22
N ALA A 64 3.88 12.73 -9.20
CA ALA A 64 3.45 11.55 -8.45
C ALA A 64 3.35 11.83 -6.94
N TYR A 65 4.36 12.48 -6.35
CA TYR A 65 4.32 12.88 -4.94
C TYR A 65 3.09 13.74 -4.64
N THR A 66 2.86 14.76 -5.48
CA THR A 66 1.75 15.70 -5.31
C THR A 66 0.40 15.01 -5.43
N GLU A 67 0.25 14.07 -6.36
CA GLU A 67 -0.98 13.29 -6.48
C GLU A 67 -1.17 12.41 -5.23
N ILE A 68 -0.16 11.63 -4.82
CA ILE A 68 -0.28 10.70 -3.67
C ILE A 68 -0.67 11.44 -2.38
N VAL A 69 0.00 12.56 -2.07
CA VAL A 69 -0.25 13.35 -0.84
C VAL A 69 -1.72 13.77 -0.72
N GLN A 70 -2.38 14.07 -1.84
CA GLN A 70 -3.79 14.47 -1.81
C GLN A 70 -4.72 13.34 -1.35
N TYR A 71 -4.31 12.08 -1.46
CA TYR A 71 -5.12 10.91 -1.06
C TYR A 71 -4.65 10.30 0.26
N LEU A 72 -4.00 11.07 1.12
CA LEU A 72 -3.65 10.66 2.47
C LEU A 72 -4.63 11.31 3.47
N ASN A 73 -5.04 10.57 4.49
CA ASN A 73 -5.80 11.16 5.60
C ASN A 73 -4.85 11.94 6.54
N GLN A 74 -5.43 12.63 7.53
CA GLN A 74 -4.65 13.46 8.46
C GLN A 74 -3.60 12.69 9.27
N GLU A 75 -3.93 11.48 9.73
CA GLU A 75 -3.00 10.64 10.51
C GLU A 75 -1.80 10.18 9.66
N VAL A 76 -2.07 9.73 8.43
CA VAL A 76 -1.03 9.30 7.50
C VAL A 76 -0.18 10.49 7.05
N LEU A 77 -0.76 11.69 6.91
CA LEU A 77 0.01 12.92 6.65
C LEU A 77 0.97 13.26 7.80
N ALA A 78 0.50 13.15 9.06
CA ALA A 78 1.36 13.35 10.23
C ALA A 78 2.50 12.32 10.27
N TYR A 79 2.19 11.05 10.00
CA TYR A 79 3.20 9.99 9.88
C TYR A 79 4.25 10.32 8.80
N VAL A 80 3.82 10.61 7.57
CA VAL A 80 4.73 10.96 6.46
C VAL A 80 5.58 12.17 6.81
N SER A 81 5.02 13.18 7.46
CA SER A 81 5.77 14.37 7.89
C SER A 81 6.87 14.06 8.91
N SER A 82 6.70 13.02 9.72
CA SER A 82 7.68 12.60 10.72
C SER A 82 8.70 11.59 10.18
N ALA A 83 8.29 10.71 9.26
CA ALA A 83 9.06 9.56 8.82
C ALA A 83 9.82 9.79 7.50
N LEU A 84 9.35 10.69 6.63
CA LEU A 84 10.01 10.97 5.36
C LEU A 84 11.15 11.99 5.56
N PRO A 85 12.41 11.66 5.22
CA PRO A 85 13.51 12.61 5.31
C PRO A 85 13.25 13.88 4.49
N THR A 86 13.72 15.04 4.98
CA THR A 86 13.54 16.31 4.27
C THR A 86 14.18 16.31 2.88
N THR A 87 15.27 15.55 2.70
CA THR A 87 15.95 15.34 1.41
C THR A 87 15.09 14.59 0.39
N ASP A 88 14.13 13.79 0.86
CA ASP A 88 13.20 13.00 0.04
C ASP A 88 11.85 13.71 -0.15
N LYS A 89 11.69 14.94 0.35
CA LYS A 89 10.47 15.72 0.13
C LYS A 89 10.27 15.98 -1.36
N PHE A 90 9.04 15.84 -1.83
CA PHE A 90 8.69 15.89 -3.26
C PHE A 90 9.23 14.72 -4.11
N ASN A 91 9.68 13.63 -3.49
CA ASN A 91 10.07 12.40 -4.19
C ASN A 91 8.93 11.36 -4.11
N GLY A 92 8.20 11.19 -5.20
CA GLY A 92 7.05 10.29 -5.28
C GLY A 92 7.43 8.83 -5.07
N TYR A 93 8.57 8.40 -5.60
CA TYR A 93 9.12 7.06 -5.38
C TYR A 93 9.37 6.80 -3.89
N LYS A 94 10.09 7.70 -3.21
CA LYS A 94 10.40 7.54 -1.77
C LYS A 94 9.14 7.53 -0.91
N LEU A 95 8.19 8.41 -1.19
CA LEU A 95 6.89 8.41 -0.52
C LEU A 95 6.14 7.09 -0.73
N TRP A 96 6.09 6.58 -1.96
CA TRP A 96 5.43 5.31 -2.26
C TRP A 96 6.05 4.14 -1.50
N GLN A 97 7.39 4.05 -1.46
CA GLN A 97 8.08 2.99 -0.71
C GLN A 97 7.81 3.09 0.79
N LEU A 98 7.80 4.30 1.36
CA LEU A 98 7.47 4.53 2.77
C LEU A 98 6.04 4.04 3.09
N LEU A 99 5.05 4.44 2.29
CA LEU A 99 3.66 4.02 2.49
C LEU A 99 3.51 2.51 2.33
N LYS A 100 4.14 1.91 1.31
CA LYS A 100 4.11 0.46 1.10
C LYS A 100 4.71 -0.28 2.29
N ALA A 101 5.86 0.17 2.81
CA ALA A 101 6.51 -0.46 3.95
C ALA A 101 5.64 -0.42 5.22
N ASN A 102 4.90 0.68 5.44
CA ASN A 102 4.11 0.85 6.65
C ASN A 102 2.69 0.26 6.58
N PHE A 103 2.09 0.19 5.39
CA PHE A 103 0.67 -0.11 5.24
C PHE A 103 0.35 -1.35 4.41
N ALA A 104 1.30 -1.91 3.64
CA ALA A 104 1.03 -3.09 2.84
C ALA A 104 0.81 -4.37 3.67
N GLY A 105 1.06 -4.32 4.99
CA GLY A 105 0.80 -5.43 5.89
C GLY A 105 1.62 -6.69 5.58
N ASN A 106 2.68 -6.57 4.78
CA ASN A 106 3.51 -7.67 4.31
C ASN A 106 4.74 -7.92 5.20
N ASP A 107 4.92 -7.10 6.24
CA ASP A 107 5.98 -7.27 7.23
C ASP A 107 5.67 -8.42 8.19
N LEU A 108 6.71 -8.92 8.87
CA LEU A 108 6.59 -10.06 9.79
C LEU A 108 5.58 -9.77 10.91
N THR A 109 5.54 -8.53 11.40
CA THR A 109 4.61 -8.09 12.45
C THR A 109 3.16 -8.19 12.02
N SER A 110 2.83 -7.75 10.81
CA SER A 110 1.48 -7.81 10.25
C SER A 110 1.06 -9.26 9.97
N LYS A 111 1.97 -10.07 9.45
CA LYS A 111 1.79 -11.53 9.29
C LYS A 111 1.49 -12.22 10.63
N THR A 112 2.32 -11.98 11.65
CA THR A 112 2.11 -12.52 13.01
C THR A 112 0.82 -12.01 13.63
N THR A 113 0.48 -10.74 13.44
CA THR A 113 -0.76 -10.14 13.97
C THR A 113 -1.99 -10.70 13.29
N ALA A 114 -1.96 -10.87 11.96
CA ALA A 114 -3.04 -11.50 11.20
C ALA A 114 -3.25 -12.95 11.65
N LEU A 115 -2.16 -13.71 11.82
CA LEU A 115 -2.20 -15.07 12.34
C LEU A 115 -2.77 -15.15 13.76
N LYS A 116 -2.28 -14.30 14.69
CA LYS A 116 -2.82 -14.23 16.06
C LYS A 116 -4.32 -13.93 16.07
N LYS A 117 -4.78 -12.97 15.26
CA LYS A 117 -6.20 -12.63 15.14
C LYS A 117 -7.02 -13.77 14.55
N PHE A 118 -6.47 -14.52 13.61
CA PHE A 118 -7.13 -15.69 13.04
C PHE A 118 -7.25 -16.84 14.05
N LEU A 119 -6.18 -17.15 14.76
CA LEU A 119 -6.16 -18.18 15.80
C LEU A 119 -7.04 -17.85 17.02
N ALA A 120 -7.28 -16.57 17.28
CA ALA A 120 -8.14 -16.11 18.37
C ALA A 120 -9.65 -16.05 18.00
N VAL A 121 -10.05 -16.48 16.80
CA VAL A 121 -11.47 -16.55 16.44
C VAL A 121 -12.06 -17.83 17.05
N ASP A 122 -12.69 -17.68 18.20
CA ASP A 122 -13.44 -18.77 18.83
C ASP A 122 -14.85 -18.89 18.25
N TYR A 123 -15.32 -20.13 18.18
CA TYR A 123 -16.70 -20.41 17.80
C TYR A 123 -17.64 -20.08 18.95
N ASP A 124 -18.62 -19.23 18.67
CA ASP A 124 -19.70 -18.88 19.60
C ASP A 124 -21.05 -19.23 18.97
N SER A 125 -21.38 -18.58 17.84
CA SER A 125 -22.54 -18.93 17.03
C SER A 125 -22.24 -18.78 15.54
N PHE A 126 -23.00 -19.40 14.66
CA PHE A 126 -22.80 -19.25 13.21
C PHE A 126 -22.88 -17.78 12.75
N SER A 127 -23.81 -17.00 13.32
CA SER A 127 -24.04 -15.60 12.96
C SER A 127 -22.88 -14.68 13.37
N SER A 128 -22.21 -14.96 14.49
CA SER A 128 -21.04 -14.20 14.96
C SER A 128 -19.74 -14.71 14.35
N PHE A 129 -19.59 -16.02 14.24
CA PHE A 129 -18.38 -16.69 13.76
C PHE A 129 -18.10 -16.43 12.27
N LEU A 130 -19.11 -16.57 11.40
CA LEU A 130 -18.91 -16.48 9.95
C LEU A 130 -18.33 -15.12 9.48
N PRO A 131 -18.81 -13.95 9.94
CA PRO A 131 -18.19 -12.68 9.57
C PRO A 131 -16.79 -12.51 10.17
N LEU A 132 -16.57 -12.96 11.42
CA LEU A 132 -15.27 -12.85 12.09
C LEU A 132 -14.19 -13.68 11.38
N ILE A 133 -14.49 -14.96 11.08
CA ILE A 133 -13.54 -15.85 10.43
C ILE A 133 -13.25 -15.40 8.98
N ARG A 134 -14.23 -14.84 8.27
CA ARG A 134 -14.02 -14.22 6.94
C ARG A 134 -13.10 -13.01 7.02
N SER A 135 -13.32 -12.12 7.98
CA SER A 135 -12.48 -10.93 8.18
C SER A 135 -11.03 -11.32 8.53
N ALA A 136 -10.86 -12.30 9.41
CA ALA A 136 -9.55 -12.79 9.78
C ALA A 136 -8.82 -13.48 8.60
N ASN A 137 -9.54 -14.29 7.81
CA ASN A 137 -9.01 -14.90 6.59
C ASN A 137 -8.56 -13.86 5.55
N GLN A 138 -9.36 -12.81 5.35
CA GLN A 138 -8.98 -11.70 4.47
C GLN A 138 -7.66 -11.06 4.95
N LYS A 139 -7.50 -10.83 6.25
CA LYS A 139 -6.24 -10.28 6.81
C LYS A 139 -5.05 -11.22 6.60
N ILE A 140 -5.22 -12.53 6.71
CA ILE A 140 -4.16 -13.50 6.37
C ILE A 140 -3.74 -13.37 4.90
N ILE A 141 -4.70 -13.40 3.98
CA ILE A 141 -4.45 -13.28 2.53
C ILE A 141 -3.73 -11.97 2.22
N LEU A 142 -4.21 -10.86 2.78
CA LEU A 142 -3.63 -9.53 2.58
C LEU A 142 -2.21 -9.40 3.13
N SER A 143 -1.87 -10.13 4.20
CA SER A 143 -0.52 -10.11 4.77
C SER A 143 0.51 -10.88 3.93
N CYS A 144 0.09 -11.56 2.86
CA CYS A 144 0.94 -12.49 2.09
C CYS A 144 1.62 -13.53 3.00
N LEU A 145 0.94 -13.96 4.07
CA LEU A 145 1.40 -15.06 4.91
C LEU A 145 1.28 -16.34 4.07
N ALA A 146 2.40 -16.82 3.54
CA ALA A 146 2.48 -18.18 3.04
C ALA A 146 2.47 -19.11 4.25
N LEU A 147 1.37 -19.82 4.45
CA LEU A 147 1.35 -21.00 5.31
C LEU A 147 2.02 -22.11 4.50
N GLU A 148 3.35 -22.08 4.40
CA GLU A 148 4.08 -23.22 3.85
C GLU A 148 3.78 -24.42 4.74
N ASP A 149 3.28 -25.50 4.15
CA ASP A 149 3.18 -26.81 4.80
C ASP A 149 4.59 -27.19 5.24
N GLN A 150 4.90 -26.97 6.52
CA GLN A 150 6.05 -27.61 7.16
C GLN A 150 5.72 -29.09 7.39
N THR A 151 5.45 -29.83 6.33
CA THR A 151 5.49 -31.30 6.34
C THR A 151 6.82 -31.74 5.74
N SER A 152 7.91 -31.39 6.41
CA SER A 152 9.16 -32.15 6.23
C SER A 152 8.98 -33.47 7.00
N LEU A 153 8.29 -34.45 6.40
CA LEU A 153 8.33 -35.81 6.90
C LEU A 153 9.79 -36.30 6.84
N PRO A 154 10.36 -36.83 7.93
CA PRO A 154 11.71 -37.38 7.89
C PRO A 154 11.74 -38.55 6.93
N LYS A 155 12.64 -38.49 5.93
CA LYS A 155 12.99 -39.68 5.14
C LYS A 155 13.69 -40.65 6.10
N ILE A 156 13.00 -41.75 6.41
CA ILE A 156 13.60 -42.89 7.09
C ILE A 156 14.47 -43.58 6.04
N ASN A 157 15.78 -43.65 6.31
CA ASN A 157 16.77 -44.40 5.53
C ASN A 157 16.57 -45.91 5.71
#